data_AF-A0A4Y2C333-F1
#
_entry.id   AF-A0A4Y2C333-F1
#
_cell.length_a   1.000
_cell.length_b   1.000
_cell.length_c   1.000
_cell.angle_alpha   90.00
_cell.angle_beta   90.00
_cell.angle_gamma   90.00
#
_symmetry.space_group_name_H-M   'P 1'
#
loop_
_entity.id
_entity.type
_entity.pdbx_description
1 polymer ?
#
loop_
_entity_poly.entity_id
_entity_poly.type
_entity_poly.pdbx_seq_one_letter_code
_entity_poly.pdbx_strand_id
1 'polypeptide(L)'
;MPVWFAIKKSKYFTDGLKHVFQAIQTSRYLSDELLQVVDPVIQRNAFFEHTENVLLAMLVNEREHIQELGYRRILKARQIVPKKKKTVRNFVPPKINFQASDYIEIINCVVYLPTMLRDLSEDDIKSLINSDTTPVREIQKFPCHTQAV
;
A
#
# COMPACT_ATOMS: atom_id res chain seq x y z
N MET A 1 -19.42 9.40 6.08
CA MET A 1 -18.42 9.85 7.07
C MET A 1 -17.27 10.50 6.31
N PRO A 2 -16.91 11.77 6.57
CA PRO A 2 -15.73 12.38 5.96
C PRO A 2 -14.46 11.57 6.25
N VAL A 3 -13.58 11.43 5.24
CA VAL A 3 -12.34 10.61 5.32
C VAL A 3 -11.46 11.03 6.50
N TRP A 4 -11.46 12.31 6.86
CA TRP A 4 -10.75 12.83 8.03
C TRP A 4 -11.03 12.06 9.33
N PHE A 5 -12.30 11.72 9.60
CA PHE A 5 -12.66 10.97 10.80
C PHE A 5 -12.18 9.52 10.73
N ALA A 6 -12.19 8.91 9.54
CA ALA A 6 -11.66 7.57 9.34
C ALA A 6 -10.16 7.53 9.64
N ILE A 7 -9.40 8.53 9.17
CA ILE A 7 -7.96 8.67 9.45
C ILE A 7 -7.68 8.79 10.94
N LYS A 8 -8.50 9.57 11.67
CA LYS A 8 -8.34 9.74 13.14
C LYS A 8 -8.63 8.46 13.92
N LYS A 9 -9.61 7.67 13.47
CA LYS A 9 -9.99 6.39 14.11
C LYS A 9 -8.99 5.28 13.78
N SER A 10 -8.51 5.23 12.55
CA SER A 10 -7.67 4.16 12.00
C SER A 10 -6.35 4.78 11.55
N LYS A 11 -5.47 4.95 12.54
CA LYS A 11 -4.24 5.73 12.41
C LYS A 11 -3.04 4.92 11.95
N TYR A 12 -3.17 3.63 11.65
CA TYR A 12 -2.02 2.78 11.33
C TYR A 12 -1.58 2.90 9.88
N PHE A 13 -0.28 2.79 9.62
CA PHE A 13 0.30 2.88 8.26
C PHE A 13 -0.31 1.89 7.26
N THR A 14 -0.81 0.75 7.75
CA THR A 14 -1.51 -0.29 6.96
C THR A 14 -2.92 0.14 6.50
N ASP A 15 -3.49 1.17 7.12
CA ASP A 15 -4.83 1.67 6.80
C ASP A 15 -4.80 2.86 5.85
N GLY A 16 -3.64 3.47 5.61
CA GLY A 16 -3.48 4.66 4.75
C GLY A 16 -4.13 4.51 3.37
N LEU A 17 -3.94 3.35 2.73
CA LEU A 17 -4.55 3.02 1.44
C LEU A 17 -6.07 2.95 1.48
N LYS A 18 -6.65 2.45 2.56
CA LYS A 18 -8.10 2.37 2.71
C LYS A 18 -8.70 3.77 2.76
N HIS A 19 -8.00 4.71 3.39
CA HIS A 19 -8.44 6.11 3.46
C HIS A 19 -8.37 6.81 2.10
N VAL A 20 -7.30 6.58 1.34
CA VAL A 20 -7.19 7.15 -0.02
C VAL A 20 -8.21 6.49 -0.96
N PHE A 21 -8.42 5.18 -0.85
CA PHE A 21 -9.48 4.49 -1.57
C PHE A 21 -10.85 5.08 -1.27
N GLN A 22 -11.15 5.31 0.01
CA GLN A 22 -12.41 5.92 0.43
C GLN A 22 -12.58 7.32 -0.15
N ALA A 23 -11.49 8.12 -0.24
CA ALA A 23 -11.52 9.42 -0.89
C ALA A 23 -11.87 9.30 -2.39
N ILE A 24 -11.23 8.34 -3.10
CA ILE A 24 -11.52 8.05 -4.51
C ILE A 24 -12.98 7.58 -4.69
N GLN A 25 -13.46 6.67 -3.84
CA GLN A 25 -14.84 6.21 -3.90
C GLN A 25 -15.84 7.34 -3.69
N THR A 26 -15.53 8.27 -2.79
CA THR A 26 -16.40 9.43 -2.52
C THR A 26 -16.33 10.44 -3.66
N SER A 27 -15.17 10.64 -4.30
CA SER A 27 -15.03 11.58 -5.42
C SER A 27 -15.81 11.14 -6.66
N ARG A 28 -16.05 9.83 -6.85
CA ARG A 28 -16.84 9.28 -7.98
C ARG A 28 -18.27 9.82 -8.11
N TYR A 29 -18.83 10.40 -7.04
CA TYR A 29 -20.16 11.01 -7.08
C TYR A 29 -20.14 12.49 -7.54
N LEU A 30 -18.96 13.06 -7.76
CA LEU A 30 -18.79 14.43 -8.24
C LEU A 30 -18.96 14.50 -9.76
N SER A 31 -19.26 15.70 -10.27
CA SER A 31 -19.24 15.96 -11.71
C SER A 31 -17.82 15.93 -12.27
N ASP A 32 -17.69 15.72 -13.58
CA ASP A 32 -16.40 15.70 -14.27
C ASP A 32 -15.59 16.99 -14.08
N GLU A 33 -16.27 18.14 -14.02
CA GLU A 33 -15.63 19.44 -13.74
C GLU A 33 -14.99 19.49 -12.35
N LEU A 34 -15.64 18.91 -11.34
CA LEU A 34 -15.11 18.85 -9.98
C LEU A 34 -14.01 17.79 -9.86
N LEU A 35 -14.13 16.66 -10.56
CA LEU A 35 -13.09 15.63 -10.62
C LEU A 35 -11.77 16.19 -11.17
N GLN A 36 -11.81 17.08 -12.16
CA GLN A 36 -10.62 17.76 -12.68
C GLN A 36 -9.84 18.55 -11.63
N VAL A 37 -10.51 19.00 -10.56
CA VAL A 37 -9.88 19.72 -9.44
C VAL A 37 -9.48 18.75 -8.32
N VAL A 38 -10.34 17.78 -8.01
CA VAL A 38 -10.17 16.88 -6.85
C VAL A 38 -9.14 15.79 -7.11
N ASP A 39 -9.14 15.17 -8.29
CA ASP A 39 -8.22 14.06 -8.59
C ASP A 39 -6.74 14.46 -8.51
N PRO A 40 -6.30 15.63 -9.04
CA PRO A 40 -4.94 16.11 -8.84
C PRO A 40 -4.58 16.31 -7.35
N VAL A 41 -5.54 16.74 -6.54
CA VAL A 41 -5.34 16.92 -5.09
C VAL A 41 -5.19 15.56 -4.40
N ILE A 42 -6.00 14.56 -4.74
CA ILE A 42 -5.85 13.18 -4.23
C ILE A 42 -4.50 12.61 -4.65
N GLN A 43 -4.14 12.72 -5.94
CA GLN A 43 -2.88 12.25 -6.50
C GLN A 43 -1.66 12.88 -5.83
N ARG A 44 -1.70 14.18 -5.51
CA ARG A 44 -0.62 14.88 -4.80
C ARG A 44 -0.51 14.46 -3.34
N ASN A 45 -1.63 14.14 -2.70
CA ASN A 45 -1.69 13.72 -1.29
C ASN A 45 -1.51 12.20 -1.09
N ALA A 46 -1.39 11.44 -2.17
CA ALA A 46 -1.09 10.00 -2.19
C ALA A 46 0.35 9.66 -1.75
N PHE A 47 0.92 10.41 -0.82
CA PHE A 47 2.26 10.13 -0.29
C PHE A 47 2.28 8.82 0.51
N PHE A 48 1.19 8.53 1.23
CA PHE A 48 1.04 7.32 2.06
C PHE A 48 0.97 6.03 1.26
N GLU A 49 0.68 6.16 -0.02
CA GLU A 49 0.47 5.11 -0.98
C GLU A 49 1.78 4.50 -1.52
N HIS A 50 2.88 4.74 -0.81
CA HIS A 50 4.15 4.16 -1.18
C HIS A 50 4.06 2.63 -1.33
N THR A 51 4.72 2.10 -2.36
CA THR A 51 4.67 0.68 -2.73
C THR A 51 4.94 -0.25 -1.54
N GLU A 52 5.85 0.16 -0.66
CA GLU A 52 6.16 -0.56 0.59
C GLU A 52 4.95 -0.64 1.53
N ASN A 53 4.26 0.47 1.79
CA ASN A 53 3.06 0.49 2.63
C ASN A 53 1.94 -0.36 2.04
N VAL A 54 1.82 -0.40 0.71
CA VAL A 54 0.82 -1.22 0.03
C VAL A 54 1.07 -2.70 0.23
N LEU A 55 2.31 -3.13 0.03
CA LEU A 55 2.67 -4.53 0.24
C LEU A 55 2.48 -4.92 1.71
N LEU A 56 2.88 -4.06 2.66
CA LEU A 56 2.65 -4.32 4.09
C LEU A 56 1.15 -4.42 4.43
N ALA A 57 0.31 -3.53 3.87
CA ALA A 57 -1.15 -3.59 4.05
C ALA A 57 -1.78 -4.87 3.45
N MET A 58 -1.19 -5.42 2.38
CA MET A 58 -1.60 -6.71 1.83
C MET A 58 -1.23 -7.87 2.75
N LEU A 59 -0.04 -7.84 3.36
CA LEU A 59 0.44 -8.92 4.24
C LEU A 59 -0.35 -9.03 5.54
N VAL A 60 -0.80 -7.90 6.11
CA VAL A 60 -1.64 -7.90 7.33
C VAL A 60 -3.13 -8.03 7.04
N ASN A 61 -3.51 -8.24 5.77
CA ASN A 61 -4.91 -8.24 5.39
C ASN A 61 -5.67 -9.43 5.97
N GLU A 62 -6.94 -9.28 6.31
CA GLU A 62 -7.73 -10.42 6.79
C GLU A 62 -8.04 -11.43 5.67
N ARG A 63 -8.06 -10.97 4.40
CA ARG A 63 -8.32 -11.81 3.23
C ARG A 63 -7.04 -12.54 2.80
N GLU A 64 -7.01 -13.86 2.97
CA GLU A 64 -5.85 -14.71 2.67
C GLU A 64 -5.34 -14.57 1.23
N HIS A 65 -6.24 -14.54 0.24
CA HIS A 65 -5.85 -14.36 -1.17
C HIS A 65 -5.12 -13.03 -1.43
N ILE A 66 -5.35 -11.99 -0.61
CA ILE A 66 -4.64 -10.71 -0.72
C ILE A 66 -3.27 -10.78 -0.07
N GLN A 67 -3.15 -11.50 1.04
CA GLN A 67 -1.84 -11.77 1.64
C GLN A 67 -0.95 -12.53 0.66
N GLU A 68 -1.49 -13.60 0.06
CA GLU A 68 -0.79 -14.38 -0.96
C GLU A 68 -0.38 -13.52 -2.16
N LEU A 69 -1.27 -12.65 -2.63
CA LEU A 69 -0.96 -11.68 -3.69
C LEU A 69 0.18 -10.74 -3.27
N GLY A 70 0.22 -10.30 -2.01
CA GLY A 70 1.30 -9.51 -1.43
C GLY A 70 2.64 -10.23 -1.51
N TYR A 71 2.71 -11.48 -1.05
CA TYR A 71 3.91 -12.31 -1.12
C TYR A 71 4.40 -12.53 -2.56
N ARG A 72 3.49 -12.85 -3.48
CA ARG A 72 3.81 -13.01 -4.92
C ARG A 72 4.36 -11.71 -5.54
N ARG A 73 3.79 -10.55 -5.19
CA ARG A 73 4.28 -9.23 -5.64
C ARG A 73 5.67 -8.92 -5.09
N ILE A 74 5.97 -9.30 -3.86
CA ILE A 74 7.31 -9.14 -3.27
C ILE A 74 8.34 -9.98 -4.05
N LEU A 75 8.05 -11.25 -4.30
CA LEU A 75 8.93 -12.12 -5.10
C LEU A 75 9.22 -11.52 -6.48
N LYS A 76 8.17 -11.02 -7.16
CA LYS A 76 8.31 -10.36 -8.46
C LYS A 76 9.16 -9.09 -8.38
N ALA A 77 8.94 -8.25 -7.37
CA ALA A 77 9.73 -7.03 -7.17
C ALA A 77 11.22 -7.35 -6.89
N ARG A 78 11.52 -8.45 -6.17
CA ARG A 78 12.91 -8.90 -5.92
C ARG A 78 13.64 -9.29 -7.20
N GLN A 79 12.93 -9.84 -8.19
CA GLN A 79 13.51 -10.24 -9.47
C GLN A 79 13.82 -9.04 -10.37
N ILE A 80 12.99 -7.98 -10.30
CA ILE A 80 13.12 -6.79 -11.15
C ILE A 80 14.17 -5.83 -10.61
N VAL A 81 14.25 -5.65 -9.29
CA VAL A 81 15.21 -4.73 -8.68
C VAL A 81 16.60 -5.36 -8.64
N PRO A 82 17.64 -4.74 -9.23
CA PRO A 82 18.99 -5.28 -9.19
C PRO A 82 19.49 -5.41 -7.74
N LYS A 83 19.88 -6.64 -7.33
CA LYS A 83 20.39 -6.95 -5.97
C LYS A 83 21.61 -6.12 -5.52
N LYS A 84 22.22 -5.33 -6.41
CA LYS A 84 23.53 -4.66 -6.21
C LYS A 84 23.54 -3.14 -6.26
N LYS A 85 22.43 -2.43 -6.56
CA LYS A 85 22.45 -0.95 -6.60
C LYS A 85 22.15 -0.36 -5.22
N LYS A 86 23.21 0.04 -4.50
CA LYS A 86 23.14 0.95 -3.33
C LYS A 86 22.87 2.39 -3.80
N THR A 87 21.79 2.61 -4.52
CA THR A 87 21.35 3.96 -4.90
C THR A 87 20.27 4.42 -3.93
N VAL A 88 20.35 5.66 -3.49
CA VAL A 88 19.27 6.31 -2.71
C VAL A 88 17.97 6.16 -3.50
N ARG A 89 16.89 5.74 -2.83
CA ARG A 89 15.58 5.63 -3.47
C ARG A 89 15.01 7.02 -3.65
N ASN A 90 14.65 7.37 -4.88
CA ASN A 90 13.90 8.59 -5.13
C ASN A 90 12.44 8.35 -4.71
N PHE A 91 11.96 9.12 -3.74
CA PHE A 91 10.54 9.14 -3.42
C PHE A 91 9.79 9.79 -4.59
N VAL A 92 8.98 9.01 -5.29
CA VAL A 92 8.06 9.52 -6.31
C VAL A 92 6.64 9.13 -5.89
N PRO A 93 5.71 10.10 -5.76
CA PRO A 93 4.31 9.78 -5.54
C PRO A 93 3.82 8.78 -6.60
N PRO A 94 3.21 7.66 -6.20
CA PRO A 94 2.74 6.65 -7.12
C PRO A 94 1.58 7.21 -7.95
N LYS A 95 1.49 6.81 -9.22
CA LYS A 95 0.32 7.15 -10.04
C LYS A 95 -0.89 6.35 -9.53
N ILE A 96 -1.93 7.05 -9.10
CA ILE A 96 -3.20 6.50 -8.62
C ILE A 96 -4.05 6.02 -9.79
N ASN A 97 -4.64 4.85 -9.62
CA ASN A 97 -5.74 4.36 -10.44
C ASN A 97 -7.09 4.77 -9.82
N PHE A 98 -7.68 5.87 -10.31
CA PHE A 98 -8.99 6.36 -9.86
C PHE A 98 -10.15 5.40 -10.20
N GLN A 99 -9.93 4.48 -11.14
CA GLN A 99 -10.91 3.46 -11.56
C GLN A 99 -10.78 2.14 -10.79
N ALA A 100 -9.89 2.06 -9.79
CA ALA A 100 -9.66 0.86 -8.99
C ALA A 100 -10.96 0.32 -8.34
N SER A 101 -11.20 -0.98 -8.42
CA SER A 101 -12.39 -1.59 -7.80
C SER A 101 -12.16 -1.92 -6.32
N ASP A 102 -10.90 -2.14 -5.95
CA ASP A 102 -10.43 -2.44 -4.60
C ASP A 102 -9.15 -1.63 -4.31
N TYR A 103 -8.87 -1.33 -3.05
CA TYR A 103 -7.70 -0.55 -2.66
C TYR A 103 -6.37 -1.21 -3.05
N ILE A 104 -6.36 -2.54 -3.26
CA ILE A 104 -5.19 -3.29 -3.75
C ILE A 104 -4.79 -2.97 -5.20
N GLU A 105 -5.70 -2.35 -5.95
CA GLU A 105 -5.56 -1.99 -7.37
C GLU A 105 -5.25 -0.51 -7.60
N ILE A 106 -5.21 0.30 -6.54
CA ILE A 106 -4.95 1.74 -6.65
C ILE A 106 -3.56 1.99 -7.25
N ILE A 107 -2.60 1.08 -7.00
CA ILE A 107 -1.20 1.30 -7.35
C ILE A 107 -0.55 0.05 -7.90
N ASN A 108 0.28 0.24 -8.91
CA ASN A 108 1.18 -0.80 -9.38
C ASN A 108 2.39 -0.96 -8.43
N CYS A 109 2.36 -2.02 -7.63
CA CYS A 109 3.33 -2.26 -6.54
C CYS A 109 4.61 -3.00 -6.97
N VAL A 110 4.85 -3.20 -8.27
CA VAL A 110 5.91 -4.07 -8.77
C VAL A 110 7.28 -3.38 -8.82
N VAL A 111 7.34 -2.07 -8.52
CA VAL A 111 8.50 -1.22 -8.85
C VAL A 111 9.58 -1.19 -7.76
N TYR A 112 9.21 -1.33 -6.48
CA TYR A 112 10.16 -1.15 -5.36
C TYR A 112 10.05 -2.25 -4.31
N LEU A 113 11.20 -2.76 -3.89
CA LEU A 113 11.31 -3.75 -2.82
C LEU A 113 11.01 -3.12 -1.44
N PRO A 114 10.15 -3.71 -0.59
CA PRO A 114 9.97 -3.23 0.78
C PRO A 114 11.27 -3.36 1.58
N THR A 115 11.73 -2.29 2.22
CA THR A 115 12.95 -2.32 3.06
C THR A 115 12.70 -3.12 4.33
N MET A 116 11.52 -2.97 4.94
CA MET A 116 11.10 -3.72 6.13
C MET A 116 11.00 -5.22 5.90
N LEU A 117 10.89 -5.66 4.64
CA LEU A 117 10.83 -7.07 4.26
C LEU A 117 12.12 -7.54 3.59
N ARG A 118 13.23 -6.81 3.72
CA ARG A 118 14.51 -7.21 3.14
C ARG A 118 15.06 -8.49 3.76
N ASP A 119 14.86 -8.67 5.06
CA ASP A 119 15.45 -9.76 5.84
C ASP A 119 14.70 -11.08 5.65
N LEU A 120 13.45 -11.04 5.17
CA LEU A 120 12.66 -12.22 4.85
C LEU A 120 13.26 -12.91 3.61
N SER A 121 13.69 -14.16 3.66
CA SER A 121 14.32 -14.81 2.49
C SER A 121 13.30 -15.11 1.38
N GLU A 122 13.76 -15.35 0.15
CA GLU A 122 12.86 -15.76 -0.94
C GLU A 122 12.22 -17.13 -0.66
N ASP A 123 12.95 -18.03 0.01
CA ASP A 123 12.46 -19.36 0.34
C ASP A 123 11.48 -19.33 1.52
N ASP A 124 11.68 -18.43 2.49
CA ASP A 124 10.66 -18.14 3.50
C ASP A 124 9.39 -17.67 2.83
N ILE A 125 9.44 -16.69 1.92
CA ILE A 125 8.21 -16.22 1.24
C ILE A 125 7.50 -17.35 0.49
N LYS A 126 8.25 -18.24 -0.18
CA LYS A 126 7.65 -19.40 -0.85
C LYS A 126 7.04 -20.38 0.14
N SER A 127 7.67 -20.63 1.28
CA SER A 127 7.10 -21.49 2.31
C SER A 127 5.83 -20.89 2.87
N LEU A 128 5.77 -19.57 3.07
CA LEU A 128 4.58 -18.84 3.53
C LEU A 128 3.41 -18.89 2.55
N ILE A 129 3.68 -18.90 1.26
CA ILE A 129 2.65 -19.07 0.23
C ILE A 129 2.08 -20.50 0.26
N ASN A 130 2.92 -21.50 0.54
CA ASN A 130 2.57 -22.92 0.49
C ASN A 130 2.03 -23.47 1.83
N SER A 131 2.27 -22.78 2.94
CA SER A 131 1.78 -23.14 4.26
C SER A 131 0.47 -22.43 4.56
N ASP A 132 -0.53 -23.14 5.10
CA ASP A 132 -1.75 -22.53 5.67
C ASP A 132 -1.48 -21.67 6.93
N THR A 133 -0.21 -21.52 7.32
CA THR A 133 0.17 -20.80 8.52
C THR A 133 0.40 -19.33 8.18
N THR A 134 -0.30 -18.42 8.88
CA THR A 134 -0.18 -16.97 8.71
C THR A 134 0.85 -16.40 9.70
N PRO A 135 2.10 -16.11 9.31
CA PRO A 135 3.12 -15.70 10.28
C PRO A 135 3.20 -14.17 10.45
N VAL A 136 2.69 -13.41 9.48
CA VAL A 136 2.90 -11.95 9.39
C VAL A 136 1.66 -11.18 9.89
N ARG A 137 0.88 -11.75 10.82
CA ARG A 137 -0.20 -10.99 11.49
C ARG A 137 0.36 -9.97 12.49
N GLU A 138 1.60 -10.14 12.95
CA GLU A 138 2.22 -9.30 13.97
C GLU A 138 3.21 -8.28 13.40
N ILE A 139 2.83 -7.54 12.34
CA ILE A 139 3.58 -6.32 12.01
C ILE A 139 3.30 -5.28 13.10
N GLN A 140 4.36 -4.72 13.68
CA GLN A 140 4.26 -3.70 14.70
C GLN A 140 3.40 -2.53 14.19
N LYS A 141 2.36 -2.19 14.95
CA LYS A 141 1.38 -1.17 14.58
C LYS A 141 1.94 0.23 14.79
N PHE A 142 2.62 0.76 13.77
CA PHE A 142 3.07 2.15 13.77
C PHE A 142 1.96 3.09 13.30
N PRO A 143 1.81 4.28 13.92
CA PRO A 143 0.93 5.30 13.38
C PRO A 143 1.46 5.80 12.02
N CYS A 144 0.54 6.05 11.07
CA CYS A 144 0.75 6.73 9.79
C CYS A 144 1.42 8.10 9.95
N HIS A 145 1.19 8.76 11.08
CA HIS A 145 1.54 10.15 11.33
C HIS A 145 2.21 10.29 12.70
N THR A 146 3.37 10.94 12.70
CA THR A 146 3.95 11.52 13.91
C THR A 146 3.11 12.76 14.25
N GLN A 147 2.04 12.57 15.02
CA GLN A 147 1.31 13.71 15.56
C GLN A 147 2.16 14.31 16.68
N ALA A 148 3.02 15.28 16.33
CA ALA A 148 3.30 16.35 17.27
C ALA A 148 2.03 17.21 17.29
N VAL A 149 1.30 17.13 18.40
CA VAL A 149 0.25 18.11 18.72
C VAL A 149 0.96 19.32 19.31
#